data_AF-A0A9E8SE13-F1
#
_entry.id   AF-A0A9E8SE13-F1
#
_cell.length_a   1.000
_cell.length_b   1.000
_cell.length_c   1.000
_cell.angle_alpha   90.00
_cell.angle_beta   90.00
_cell.angle_gamma   90.00
#
_symmetry.space_group_name_H-M   'P 1'
#
loop_
_entity.id
_entity.type
_entity.pdbx_description
1 polymer ?
#
loop_
_entity_poly.entity_id
_entity_poly.type
_entity_poly.pdbx_seq_one_letter_code
_entity_poly.pdbx_strand_id
1 'polypeptide(L)'
;MEQRESFISDDEIDGVFEIKKKGKKKSAGKIVSSFKNGVMFSHFDLKLPKNSKLKRNSDNSISLITERFTINLKTIISGINTYIPWEYRKYYLGSEYNNDQPAFIATYEIEIHFHLSSLFKTNSWQYYEWVDSFINQIEADISEEYYFNKKIEWDKTYPIIKMLKENKTEIKKDKK
;
A
#
# COMPACT_ATOMS: atom_id res chain seq x y z
N MET A 1 17.70 4.19 17.37
CA MET A 1 17.47 3.06 16.45
C MET A 1 16.83 1.95 17.26
N GLU A 2 15.51 1.89 17.29
CA GLU A 2 14.80 0.76 17.90
C GLU A 2 14.61 -0.30 16.80
N GLN A 3 15.37 -1.39 16.91
CA GLN A 3 15.12 -2.60 16.14
C GLN A 3 13.73 -3.10 16.55
N ARG A 4 12.78 -3.05 15.62
CA ARG A 4 11.54 -3.79 15.77
C ARG A 4 11.92 -5.27 15.80
N GLU A 5 11.67 -5.94 16.93
CA GLU A 5 11.93 -7.37 17.06
C GLU A 5 11.28 -8.12 15.90
N SER A 6 12.06 -9.02 15.30
CA SER A 6 11.57 -9.97 14.31
C SER A 6 10.44 -10.79 14.92
N PHE A 7 9.40 -11.01 14.12
CA PHE A 7 8.36 -11.98 14.44
C PHE A 7 9.05 -13.28 14.85
N ILE A 8 8.66 -13.80 16.02
CA ILE A 8 9.13 -15.06 16.59
C ILE A 8 9.36 -16.06 15.46
N SER A 9 10.62 -16.48 15.31
CA SER A 9 11.00 -17.55 14.42
C SER A 9 10.50 -18.85 15.02
N ASP A 10 9.24 -19.19 14.73
CA ASP A 10 8.78 -20.56 14.90
C ASP A 10 9.33 -21.35 13.72
N ASP A 11 10.57 -21.83 13.90
CA ASP A 11 11.02 -23.05 13.25
C ASP A 11 9.95 -24.12 13.49
N GLU A 12 9.52 -24.79 12.42
CA GLU A 12 8.48 -25.84 12.37
C GLU A 12 7.01 -25.38 12.43
N ILE A 13 6.51 -24.73 11.37
CA ILE A 13 5.09 -24.87 11.01
C ILE A 13 4.97 -25.31 9.55
N ASP A 14 5.09 -26.63 9.37
CA ASP A 14 4.76 -27.30 8.12
C ASP A 14 3.22 -27.39 8.02
N GLY A 15 2.60 -26.31 7.53
CA GLY A 15 1.17 -26.25 7.21
C GLY A 15 0.38 -25.20 7.98
N VAL A 16 -0.43 -24.42 7.24
CA VAL A 16 -1.35 -23.44 7.81
C VAL A 16 -2.49 -24.17 8.52
N PHE A 17 -2.57 -24.06 9.84
CA PHE A 17 -3.69 -24.60 10.62
C PHE A 17 -4.87 -23.62 10.66
N GLU A 18 -6.00 -24.05 10.10
CA GLU A 18 -7.28 -23.36 10.19
C GLU A 18 -7.91 -23.58 11.57
N ILE A 19 -7.97 -22.55 12.42
CA ILE A 19 -8.73 -22.60 13.68
C ILE A 19 -10.23 -22.48 13.36
N LYS A 20 -10.91 -23.61 13.15
CA LYS A 20 -12.35 -23.64 12.90
C LYS A 20 -13.16 -23.41 14.18
N LYS A 21 -13.86 -22.28 14.26
CA LYS A 21 -14.99 -22.13 15.20
C LYS A 21 -16.21 -22.83 14.62
N LYS A 22 -16.77 -23.80 15.36
CA LYS A 22 -17.94 -24.60 14.97
C LYS A 22 -19.09 -23.72 14.46
N GLY A 23 -19.52 -24.01 13.23
CA GLY A 23 -20.85 -23.70 12.72
C GLY A 23 -21.07 -22.26 12.21
N LYS A 24 -20.66 -21.99 10.96
CA LYS A 24 -21.45 -21.23 9.97
C LYS A 24 -20.79 -21.29 8.59
N LYS A 25 -21.58 -21.55 7.55
CA LYS A 25 -21.15 -21.67 6.15
C LYS A 25 -20.95 -20.28 5.51
N LYS A 26 -19.72 -20.09 5.01
CA LYS A 26 -19.19 -19.30 3.88
C LYS A 26 -19.16 -17.75 3.89
N SER A 27 -17.93 -17.30 3.62
CA SER A 27 -17.46 -16.25 2.68
C SER A 27 -17.57 -14.77 3.04
N ALA A 28 -16.50 -14.27 3.65
CA ALA A 28 -15.75 -13.07 3.27
C ALA A 28 -14.55 -13.00 4.23
N GLY A 29 -13.35 -12.64 3.74
CA GLY A 29 -12.18 -12.51 4.61
C GLY A 29 -12.45 -11.49 5.72
N LYS A 30 -12.00 -11.77 6.93
CA LYS A 30 -12.28 -10.96 8.12
C LYS A 30 -11.05 -10.11 8.46
N ILE A 31 -11.14 -8.80 8.19
CA ILE A 31 -10.15 -7.85 8.69
C ILE A 31 -10.44 -7.61 10.17
N VAL A 32 -9.46 -7.91 11.05
CA VAL A 32 -9.56 -7.62 12.49
C VAL A 32 -8.37 -6.77 12.89
N SER A 33 -8.65 -5.57 13.40
CA SER A 33 -7.63 -4.76 14.07
C SER A 33 -7.86 -4.82 15.58
N SER A 34 -6.79 -5.08 16.33
CA SER A 34 -6.79 -4.98 17.79
C SER A 34 -5.70 -4.01 18.22
N PHE A 35 -6.06 -3.05 19.06
CA PHE A 35 -5.15 -2.06 19.63
C PHE A 35 -4.89 -2.38 21.10
N LYS A 36 -3.60 -2.47 21.47
CA LYS A 36 -3.19 -2.48 22.88
C LYS A 36 -1.85 -1.75 23.02
N ASN A 37 -1.79 -0.76 23.91
CA ASN A 37 -0.56 -0.02 24.27
C ASN A 37 0.23 0.55 23.07
N GLY A 38 -0.46 1.13 22.09
CA GLY A 38 0.18 1.72 20.90
C GLY A 38 0.62 0.70 19.84
N VAL A 39 0.48 -0.60 20.10
CA VAL A 39 0.74 -1.66 19.11
C VAL A 39 -0.57 -2.01 18.42
N MET A 40 -0.58 -1.82 17.09
CA MET A 40 -1.69 -2.21 16.22
C MET A 40 -1.42 -3.61 15.67
N PHE A 41 -2.21 -4.58 16.12
CA PHE A 41 -2.24 -5.91 15.51
C PHE A 41 -3.30 -5.89 14.41
N SER A 42 -2.86 -6.07 13.16
CA SER A 42 -3.76 -6.23 12.01
C SER A 42 -3.72 -7.69 11.55
N HIS A 43 -4.84 -8.38 11.66
CA HIS A 43 -5.05 -9.67 11.02
C HIS A 43 -5.81 -9.42 9.71
N PHE A 44 -5.23 -9.82 8.59
CA PHE A 44 -5.86 -9.75 7.28
C PHE A 44 -5.85 -11.12 6.61
N ASP A 45 -7.00 -11.50 6.05
CA ASP A 45 -7.14 -12.71 5.24
C ASP A 45 -6.75 -12.40 3.80
N LEU A 46 -5.68 -13.02 3.32
CA LEU A 46 -5.23 -12.89 1.94
C LEU A 46 -5.73 -14.06 1.09
N LYS A 47 -6.49 -13.78 0.03
CA LYS A 47 -6.84 -14.78 -0.98
C LYS A 47 -5.72 -14.88 -1.98
N LEU A 48 -5.02 -16.00 -1.99
CA LEU A 48 -3.91 -16.26 -2.89
C LEU A 48 -4.32 -17.20 -4.04
N PRO A 49 -3.67 -17.09 -5.21
CA PRO A 49 -3.82 -18.08 -6.26
C PRO A 49 -3.46 -19.48 -5.75
N LYS A 50 -4.07 -20.52 -6.33
CA LYS A 50 -3.82 -21.91 -5.93
C LYS A 50 -2.33 -22.25 -6.03
N ASN A 51 -1.83 -23.01 -5.06
CA ASN A 51 -0.42 -23.42 -4.95
C ASN A 51 0.58 -22.25 -4.81
N SER A 52 0.12 -21.09 -4.35
CA SER A 52 1.01 -19.98 -4.01
C SER A 52 1.49 -20.08 -2.56
N LYS A 53 2.69 -19.57 -2.30
CA LYS A 53 3.28 -19.43 -0.97
C LYS A 53 3.63 -17.96 -0.75
N LEU A 54 3.35 -17.47 0.45
CA LEU A 54 3.82 -16.17 0.90
C LEU A 54 5.01 -16.37 1.83
N LYS A 55 6.10 -15.66 1.57
CA LYS A 55 7.31 -15.70 2.39
C LYS A 55 7.72 -14.29 2.75
N ARG A 56 8.07 -14.06 4.01
CA ARG A 56 8.80 -12.86 4.41
C ARG A 56 10.29 -13.15 4.39
N ASN A 57 11.07 -12.29 3.74
CA ASN A 57 12.51 -12.45 3.65
C ASN A 57 13.21 -11.63 4.74
N SER A 58 14.47 -11.97 4.99
CA SER A 58 15.32 -11.29 5.98
C SER A 58 15.66 -9.85 5.60
N ASP A 59 15.52 -9.47 4.33
CA ASP A 59 15.79 -8.12 3.83
C ASP A 59 14.57 -7.18 3.87
N ASN A 60 13.56 -7.53 4.68
CA ASN A 60 12.27 -6.85 4.79
C ASN A 60 11.40 -6.85 3.52
N SER A 61 11.70 -7.70 2.55
CA SER A 61 10.80 -7.96 1.43
C SER A 61 9.78 -9.06 1.72
N ILE A 62 8.69 -9.07 0.96
CA ILE A 62 7.67 -10.13 0.93
C ILE A 62 7.68 -10.76 -0.45
N SER A 63 7.83 -12.08 -0.52
CA SER A 63 7.73 -12.86 -1.74
C SER A 63 6.39 -13.58 -1.85
N LEU A 64 5.69 -13.39 -2.97
CA LEU A 64 4.61 -14.27 -3.41
C LEU A 64 5.18 -15.24 -4.45
N ILE A 65 5.33 -16.49 -4.04
CA ILE A 65 5.89 -17.57 -4.86
C ILE A 65 4.73 -18.37 -5.45
N THR A 66 4.68 -18.50 -6.77
CA THR A 66 3.71 -19.34 -7.47
C THR A 66 4.43 -20.50 -8.17
N GLU A 67 3.71 -21.34 -8.90
CA GLU A 67 4.36 -22.35 -9.74
C GLU A 67 5.16 -21.73 -10.90
N ARG A 68 4.85 -20.51 -11.34
CA ARG A 68 5.36 -19.93 -12.58
C ARG A 68 6.33 -18.79 -12.38
N PHE A 69 6.14 -18.01 -11.33
CA PHE A 69 6.97 -16.86 -11.04
C PHE A 69 6.97 -16.58 -9.54
N THR A 70 7.91 -15.75 -9.14
CA THR A 70 7.97 -15.15 -7.81
C THR A 70 7.86 -13.63 -7.94
N ILE A 71 6.93 -13.02 -7.22
CA ILE A 71 6.84 -11.57 -7.06
C ILE A 71 7.54 -11.22 -5.75
N ASN A 72 8.55 -10.35 -5.79
CA ASN A 72 9.18 -9.77 -4.61
C ASN A 72 8.72 -8.33 -4.45
N LEU A 73 8.19 -8.01 -3.27
CA LEU A 73 7.74 -6.67 -2.88
C LEU A 73 8.65 -6.17 -1.77
N LYS A 74 9.32 -5.05 -2.00
CA LYS A 74 10.23 -4.44 -1.02
C LYS A 74 9.87 -2.97 -0.82
N THR A 75 9.83 -2.54 0.43
CA THR A 75 9.62 -1.14 0.78
C THR A 75 10.91 -0.54 1.31
N ILE A 76 11.36 0.51 0.66
CA ILE A 76 12.55 1.28 1.02
C ILE A 76 12.07 2.65 1.45
N ILE A 77 12.23 2.97 2.73
CA ILE A 77 11.93 4.31 3.24
C ILE A 77 13.20 5.13 3.12
N SER A 78 13.21 6.11 2.22
CA SER A 78 14.34 7.01 1.99
C SER A 78 13.97 8.44 2.39
N GLY A 79 14.86 9.11 3.10
CA GLY A 79 14.73 10.53 3.43
C GLY A 79 13.60 10.91 4.41
N ILE A 80 13.85 12.01 5.12
CA ILE A 80 12.89 12.72 5.96
C ILE A 80 12.82 14.14 5.39
N ASN A 81 11.68 14.81 5.49
CA ASN A 81 11.42 16.17 4.99
C ASN A 81 11.34 16.29 3.46
N THR A 82 10.71 15.31 2.79
CA THR A 82 10.40 15.49 1.37
C THR A 82 9.50 16.70 1.13
N TYR A 83 9.70 17.37 -0.01
CA TYR A 83 8.92 18.53 -0.38
C TYR A 83 7.48 18.09 -0.71
N ILE A 84 6.54 18.58 0.08
CA ILE A 84 5.11 18.51 -0.24
C ILE A 84 4.66 19.95 -0.46
N PRO A 85 4.00 20.28 -1.60
CA PRO A 85 3.53 21.62 -1.88
C PRO A 85 2.75 22.21 -0.71
N TRP A 86 3.10 23.44 -0.31
CA TRP A 86 2.47 24.13 0.83
C TRP A 86 0.96 24.23 0.65
N GLU A 87 0.52 24.57 -0.56
CA GLU A 87 -0.87 24.76 -0.91
C GLU A 87 -1.66 23.47 -0.79
N TYR A 88 -1.04 22.33 -1.08
CA TYR A 88 -1.64 21.02 -0.86
C TYR A 88 -1.86 20.77 0.63
N ARG A 89 -0.84 21.02 1.47
CA ARG A 89 -0.98 20.90 2.93
C ARG A 89 -2.09 21.81 3.47
N LYS A 90 -2.08 23.07 3.05
CA LYS A 90 -3.01 24.09 3.54
C LYS A 90 -4.45 23.85 3.08
N TYR A 91 -4.65 23.60 1.79
CA TYR A 91 -5.98 23.60 1.21
C TYR A 91 -6.61 22.21 1.08
N TYR A 92 -5.79 21.18 0.85
CA TYR A 92 -6.29 19.81 0.69
C TYR A 92 -6.25 19.04 2.02
N LEU A 93 -5.12 19.06 2.72
CA LEU A 93 -4.99 18.38 4.02
C LEU A 93 -5.58 19.19 5.18
N GLY A 94 -5.83 20.49 4.99
CA GLY A 94 -6.36 21.38 6.04
C GLY A 94 -5.40 21.59 7.20
N SER A 95 -4.10 21.32 7.02
CA SER A 95 -3.09 21.50 8.06
C SER A 95 -2.45 22.87 7.95
N GLU A 96 -2.28 23.54 9.09
CA GLU A 96 -1.47 24.74 9.19
C GLU A 96 0.04 24.40 9.15
N TYR A 97 0.87 25.42 8.93
CA TYR A 97 2.33 25.27 8.87
C TYR A 97 2.86 24.89 10.26
N ASN A 98 2.91 23.59 10.56
CA ASN A 98 3.58 23.06 11.74
C ASN A 98 4.66 22.10 11.25
N ASN A 99 5.90 22.34 11.67
CA ASN A 99 7.08 21.52 11.35
C ASN A 99 7.02 20.11 11.96
N ASP A 100 5.99 19.79 12.74
CA ASP A 100 5.84 18.53 13.47
C ASP A 100 5.27 17.38 12.61
N GLN A 101 4.98 17.62 11.33
CA GLN A 101 4.54 16.59 10.38
C GLN A 101 5.66 16.27 9.39
N PRO A 102 6.58 15.35 9.74
CA PRO A 102 7.63 14.92 8.82
C PRO A 102 7.00 14.19 7.64
N ALA A 103 7.47 14.55 6.44
CA ALA A 103 7.13 13.84 5.21
C ALA A 103 8.26 12.85 4.90
N PHE A 104 7.91 11.61 4.57
CA PHE A 104 8.85 10.55 4.22
C PHE A 104 8.65 10.14 2.77
N ILE A 105 9.72 9.72 2.10
CA ILE A 105 9.61 9.05 0.80
C ILE A 105 9.61 7.55 1.05
N ALA A 106 8.56 6.88 0.59
CA ALA A 106 8.52 5.43 0.54
C ALA A 106 8.64 5.02 -0.93
N THR A 107 9.73 4.34 -1.25
CA THR A 107 9.95 3.71 -2.54
C THR A 107 9.53 2.25 -2.44
N TYR A 108 8.71 1.80 -3.37
CA TYR A 108 8.28 0.41 -3.46
C TYR A 108 8.93 -0.22 -4.68
N GLU A 109 9.67 -1.30 -4.46
CA GLU A 109 10.32 -2.08 -5.49
C GLU A 109 9.53 -3.38 -5.68
N ILE A 110 9.15 -3.64 -6.93
CA ILE A 110 8.37 -4.82 -7.33
C ILE A 110 9.19 -5.54 -8.39
N GLU A 111 9.68 -6.73 -8.06
CA GLU A 111 10.38 -7.59 -9.01
C GLU A 111 9.55 -8.83 -9.32
N ILE A 112 9.56 -9.26 -10.58
CA ILE A 112 8.86 -10.47 -11.01
C ILE A 112 9.84 -11.38 -11.73
N HIS A 113 10.11 -12.53 -11.13
CA HIS A 113 11.05 -13.53 -11.63
C HIS A 113 10.29 -14.74 -12.15
N PHE A 114 10.29 -14.97 -13.46
CA PHE A 114 9.69 -16.15 -14.05
C PHE A 114 10.59 -17.38 -13.90
N HIS A 115 10.02 -18.48 -13.40
CA HIS A 115 10.73 -19.75 -13.27
C HIS A 115 10.95 -20.34 -14.66
N LEU A 116 12.13 -20.88 -14.96
CA LEU A 116 12.41 -21.56 -16.24
C LEU A 116 11.43 -22.72 -16.53
N SER A 117 10.99 -23.43 -15.47
CA SER A 117 9.99 -24.50 -15.57
C SER A 117 8.60 -24.00 -16.03
N SER A 118 8.35 -22.69 -15.97
CA SER A 118 7.11 -22.07 -16.44
C SER A 118 6.99 -22.10 -17.96
N LEU A 119 8.11 -22.07 -18.69
CA LEU A 119 8.13 -22.06 -20.16
C LEU A 119 7.68 -23.40 -20.77
N PHE A 120 7.87 -24.51 -20.03
CA PHE A 120 7.54 -25.85 -20.52
C PHE A 120 6.09 -26.27 -20.29
N LYS A 121 5.32 -25.53 -19.50
CA LYS A 121 3.89 -25.85 -19.32
C LYS A 121 3.05 -24.84 -20.12
N THR A 122 2.53 -25.30 -21.25
CA THR A 122 1.77 -24.50 -22.23
C THR A 122 0.35 -24.14 -21.78
N ASN A 123 -0.25 -24.94 -20.89
CA ASN A 123 -1.58 -24.67 -20.35
C ASN A 123 -1.52 -23.75 -19.13
N SER A 124 -2.62 -23.00 -18.88
CA SER A 124 -2.90 -22.22 -17.66
C SER A 124 -2.21 -20.85 -17.48
N TRP A 125 -1.70 -20.22 -18.53
CA TRP A 125 -1.21 -18.82 -18.45
C TRP A 125 -2.32 -17.82 -18.14
N GLN A 126 -3.56 -18.09 -18.57
CA GLN A 126 -4.73 -17.24 -18.28
C GLN A 126 -4.96 -17.05 -16.77
N TYR A 127 -4.53 -18.02 -15.94
CA TYR A 127 -4.66 -17.93 -14.49
C TYR A 127 -3.75 -16.87 -13.85
N TYR A 128 -2.82 -16.30 -14.62
CA TYR A 128 -1.85 -15.32 -14.17
C TYR A 128 -1.98 -13.95 -14.86
N GLU A 129 -3.01 -13.75 -15.70
CA GLU A 129 -3.33 -12.44 -16.31
C GLU A 129 -3.63 -11.34 -15.27
N TRP A 130 -3.96 -11.74 -14.04
CA TRP A 130 -4.18 -10.79 -12.94
C TRP A 130 -2.91 -10.03 -12.53
N VAL A 131 -1.71 -10.54 -12.86
CA VAL A 131 -0.44 -9.94 -12.42
C VAL A 131 -0.29 -8.52 -12.94
N ASP A 132 -0.55 -8.29 -14.22
CA ASP A 132 -0.48 -6.94 -14.82
C ASP A 132 -1.50 -6.00 -14.16
N SER A 133 -2.72 -6.50 -13.95
CA SER A 133 -3.78 -5.74 -13.27
C SER A 133 -3.38 -5.40 -11.83
N PHE A 134 -2.71 -6.31 -11.14
CA PHE A 134 -2.23 -6.12 -9.77
C PHE A 134 -1.10 -5.10 -9.69
N ILE A 135 -0.13 -5.12 -10.61
CA ILE A 135 0.92 -4.10 -10.68
C ILE A 135 0.32 -2.73 -10.93
N ASN A 136 -0.57 -2.62 -11.92
CA ASN A 136 -1.26 -1.36 -12.24
C ASN A 136 -2.07 -0.84 -11.06
N GLN A 137 -2.72 -1.74 -10.31
CA GLN A 137 -3.47 -1.37 -9.11
C GLN A 137 -2.55 -0.86 -8.01
N ILE A 138 -1.44 -1.56 -7.75
CA ILE A 138 -0.46 -1.09 -6.77
C ILE A 138 0.04 0.30 -7.15
N GLU A 139 0.48 0.49 -8.40
CA GLU A 139 0.95 1.77 -8.89
C GLU A 139 -0.09 2.88 -8.70
N ALA A 140 -1.35 2.63 -9.09
CA ALA A 140 -2.43 3.59 -8.91
C ALA A 140 -2.70 3.95 -7.44
N ASP A 141 -2.51 2.99 -6.53
CA ASP A 141 -2.76 3.18 -5.10
C ASP A 141 -1.61 3.89 -4.36
N ILE A 142 -0.36 3.69 -4.79
CA ILE A 142 0.84 4.18 -4.06
C ILE A 142 1.59 5.32 -4.75
N SER A 143 1.44 5.48 -6.08
CA SER A 143 2.22 6.45 -6.84
C SER A 143 1.80 7.87 -6.50
N GLU A 144 2.76 8.68 -6.06
CA GLU A 144 2.58 10.12 -5.85
C GLU A 144 2.12 10.79 -7.16
N GLU A 145 2.76 10.46 -8.28
CA GLU A 145 2.42 11.01 -9.58
C GLU A 145 0.98 10.67 -9.97
N TYR A 146 0.60 9.41 -9.84
CA TYR A 146 -0.77 8.99 -10.14
C TYR A 146 -1.77 9.72 -9.23
N TYR A 147 -1.45 9.82 -7.94
CA TYR A 147 -2.30 10.52 -6.97
C TYR A 147 -2.51 11.99 -7.37
N PHE A 148 -1.43 12.76 -7.54
CA PHE A 148 -1.50 14.19 -7.85
C PHE A 148 -2.05 14.47 -9.25
N ASN A 149 -1.67 13.71 -10.26
CA ASN A 149 -1.99 14.01 -11.66
C ASN A 149 -3.29 13.37 -12.14
N LYS A 150 -3.72 12.24 -11.56
CA LYS A 150 -4.90 11.48 -12.03
C LYS A 150 -6.03 11.43 -11.01
N LYS A 151 -5.71 11.26 -9.73
CA LYS A 151 -6.75 11.06 -8.70
C LYS A 151 -7.35 12.37 -8.22
N ILE A 152 -6.51 13.35 -7.87
CA ILE A 152 -6.97 14.67 -7.41
C ILE A 152 -6.85 15.75 -8.48
N GLU A 153 -6.14 15.46 -9.58
CA GLU A 153 -5.85 16.38 -10.68
C GLU A 153 -5.44 17.77 -10.13
N TRP A 154 -4.39 17.78 -9.31
CA TRP A 154 -4.03 18.92 -8.46
C TRP A 154 -3.77 20.19 -9.27
N ASP A 155 -3.20 20.03 -10.46
CA ASP A 155 -2.96 21.08 -11.45
C ASP A 155 -4.24 21.82 -11.86
N LYS A 156 -5.38 21.13 -11.93
CA LYS A 156 -6.69 21.70 -12.24
C LYS A 156 -7.44 22.15 -11.00
N THR A 157 -7.36 21.37 -9.93
CA THR A 157 -8.10 21.61 -8.68
C THR A 157 -7.56 22.84 -7.93
N TYR A 158 -6.25 23.03 -7.90
CA TYR A 158 -5.62 24.13 -7.16
C TYR A 158 -6.04 25.54 -7.65
N PRO A 159 -6.03 25.86 -8.96
CA PRO A 159 -6.52 27.14 -9.46
C PRO A 159 -7.95 27.47 -9.04
N ILE A 160 -8.85 26.47 -9.09
CA ILE A 160 -10.26 26.63 -8.69
C ILE A 160 -10.34 26.98 -7.20
N ILE A 161 -9.62 26.24 -6.35
CA ILE A 161 -9.56 26.52 -4.91
C ILE A 161 -9.05 27.93 -4.65
N LYS A 162 -7.98 28.34 -5.35
CA LYS A 162 -7.37 29.65 -5.21
C LYS A 162 -8.35 30.77 -5.54
N MET A 163 -9.03 30.69 -6.69
CA MET A 163 -10.05 31.67 -7.09
C MET A 163 -11.20 31.76 -6.07
N LEU A 164 -11.70 30.62 -5.58
CA LEU A 164 -12.78 30.61 -4.59
C LEU A 164 -12.37 31.24 -3.25
N LYS A 165 -11.10 31.12 -2.86
CA LYS A 165 -10.57 31.74 -1.64
C LYS A 165 -10.34 33.25 -1.82
N GLU A 166 -9.86 33.68 -2.97
CA GLU A 166 -9.68 35.10 -3.31
C GLU A 166 -11.04 35.83 -3.29
N ASN A 167 -12.05 35.30 -3.98
CA ASN A 167 -13.40 35.87 -4.01
C ASN A 167 -14.06 35.95 -2.62
N LYS A 168 -13.86 34.94 -1.75
CA LYS A 168 -14.36 34.99 -0.36
C LYS A 168 -13.68 36.06 0.48
N THR A 169 -12.45 36.43 0.14
CA THR A 169 -11.68 37.45 0.86
C THR A 169 -12.12 38.85 0.44
N GLU A 170 -12.46 39.05 -0.84
CA GLU A 170 -13.01 40.30 -1.37
C GLU A 170 -14.40 40.60 -0.80
N ILE A 171 -15.31 39.63 -0.81
CA ILE A 171 -16.68 39.79 -0.25
C ILE A 171 -16.67 40.13 1.26
N LYS A 172 -15.63 39.73 1.99
CA LYS A 172 -15.46 40.08 3.41
C LYS A 172 -14.90 41.50 3.63
N LYS A 173 -14.18 42.06 2.66
CA LYS A 173 -13.67 43.43 2.72
C LYS A 173 -14.78 44.44 2.43
N ASP A 174 -15.72 44.12 1.54
CA ASP A 174 -16.85 45.00 1.19
C ASP A 174 -17.97 45.05 2.24
N LYS A 175 -17.91 44.19 3.27
CA LYS A 175 -18.88 44.14 4.39
C LYS A 175 -18.35 44.76 5.68
N LYS A 176 -17.24 45.48 5.64
CA LYS A 176 -16.64 46.19 6.77
C LYS A 176 -16.59 47.68 6.48
#